data_AF-A0A255XI76-F1
#
_entry.id   AF-A0A255XI76-F1
#
_cell.length_a   1.000
_cell.length_b   1.000
_cell.length_c   1.000
_cell.angle_alpha   90.00
_cell.angle_beta   90.00
_cell.angle_gamma   90.00
#
_symmetry.space_group_name_H-M   'P 1'
#
loop_
_entity.id
_entity.type
_entity.pdbx_description
1 polymer ?
#
loop_
_entity_poly.entity_id
_entity_poly.type
_entity_poly.pdbx_seq_one_letter_code
_entity_poly.pdbx_strand_id
1 'polypeptide(L)'
;MAVQGGQVSLTDLDPGVYLVTPSGAFDLVFPYDEGDFHLSDIFDYFELGEVLEEDGAPGIELDAREVKQLKRMAREYADDHPPEFIAMCRAMVQAVADTAPDEDVVCFYENFG
;
A
#
# COMPACT_ATOMS: atom_id res chain seq x y z
N MET A 1 19.39 -27.41 0.74
CA MET A 1 19.94 -26.05 0.73
C MET A 1 18.89 -25.18 1.40
N ALA A 2 19.21 -24.62 2.57
CA ALA A 2 18.28 -23.78 3.30
C ALA A 2 18.13 -22.48 2.52
N VAL A 3 16.90 -22.15 2.12
CA VAL A 3 16.55 -20.80 1.70
C VAL A 3 16.67 -19.94 2.97
N GLN A 4 17.85 -19.36 3.16
CA GLN A 4 18.09 -18.37 4.19
C GLN A 4 17.18 -17.20 3.81
N GLY A 5 16.13 -16.98 4.60
CA GLY A 5 15.19 -15.87 4.45
C GLY A 5 15.96 -14.56 4.58
N GLY A 6 16.53 -14.12 3.47
CA GLY A 6 17.08 -12.79 3.33
C GLY A 6 15.93 -11.85 3.61
N GLN A 7 16.02 -11.15 4.73
CA GLN A 7 15.14 -10.05 5.07
C GLN A 7 15.32 -9.04 3.94
N VAL A 8 14.40 -9.02 2.98
CA VAL A 8 14.44 -8.07 1.87
C VAL A 8 14.14 -6.72 2.49
N SER A 9 15.14 -5.84 2.52
CA SER A 9 14.96 -4.47 2.97
C SER A 9 14.19 -3.71 1.90
N LEU A 10 13.15 -2.98 2.30
CA LEU A 10 12.31 -2.18 1.38
C LEU A 10 13.16 -1.22 0.53
N THR A 11 14.27 -0.72 1.08
CA THR A 11 15.24 0.19 0.45
C THR A 11 16.07 -0.43 -0.69
N ASP A 12 16.10 -1.75 -0.84
CA ASP A 12 16.78 -2.44 -1.96
C ASP A 12 15.83 -2.71 -3.15
N LEU A 13 14.53 -2.45 -2.96
CA LEU A 13 13.49 -2.68 -3.96
C LEU A 13 13.36 -1.47 -4.91
N ASP A 14 12.68 -1.68 -6.04
CA ASP A 14 12.31 -0.61 -6.94
C ASP A 14 11.43 0.44 -6.22
N PRO A 15 11.44 1.71 -6.63
CA PRO A 15 10.60 2.71 -6.01
C PRO A 15 9.10 2.45 -6.30
N GLY A 16 8.26 2.52 -5.28
CA GLY A 16 6.85 2.18 -5.37
C GLY A 16 6.19 1.87 -4.02
N VAL A 17 4.94 1.44 -4.11
CA VAL A 17 4.13 0.99 -2.98
C VAL A 17 4.10 -0.53 -2.95
N TYR A 18 4.35 -1.09 -1.77
CA TYR A 18 4.44 -2.52 -1.52
C TYR A 18 3.40 -2.97 -0.50
N LEU A 19 2.80 -4.14 -0.72
CA LEU A 19 1.96 -4.85 0.24
C LEU A 19 2.81 -5.86 1.00
N VAL A 20 2.67 -5.93 2.32
CA VAL A 20 3.21 -7.04 3.11
C VAL A 20 2.28 -8.24 2.96
N THR A 21 2.78 -9.29 2.33
CA THR A 21 2.07 -10.55 2.17
C THR A 21 1.96 -11.30 3.52
N PRO A 22 1.04 -12.26 3.67
CA PRO A 22 0.92 -13.08 4.89
C PRO A 22 2.20 -13.86 5.25
N SER A 23 3.11 -14.04 4.29
CA SER A 23 4.42 -14.67 4.51
C SER A 23 5.50 -13.69 5.01
N GLY A 24 5.17 -12.40 5.16
CA GLY A 24 6.09 -11.33 5.51
C GLY A 24 6.97 -10.85 4.35
N ALA A 25 6.65 -11.22 3.11
CA ALA A 25 7.35 -10.71 1.92
C ALA A 25 6.68 -9.44 1.38
N PHE A 26 7.43 -8.60 0.68
CA PHE A 26 6.91 -7.41 -0.01
C PHE A 26 6.49 -7.75 -1.44
N ASP A 27 5.26 -7.39 -1.81
CA ASP A 27 4.72 -7.52 -3.15
C ASP A 27 4.48 -6.12 -3.74
N LEU A 28 5.04 -5.84 -4.93
CA LEU A 28 4.93 -4.52 -5.56
C LEU A 28 3.50 -4.30 -6.06
N VAL A 29 2.81 -3.33 -5.49
CA VAL A 29 1.41 -2.98 -5.80
C VAL A 29 1.33 -1.91 -6.86
N PHE A 30 2.15 -0.86 -6.72
CA PHE A 30 2.10 0.30 -7.60
C PHE A 30 3.52 0.87 -7.78
N PRO A 31 4.09 0.85 -8.98
CA PRO A 31 5.41 1.44 -9.23
C PRO A 31 5.32 2.97 -9.09
N TYR A 32 6.37 3.56 -8.53
CA TYR A 32 6.54 5.01 -8.55
C TYR A 32 7.24 5.40 -9.85
N ASP A 33 6.51 6.03 -10.78
CA ASP A 33 7.03 6.40 -12.11
C ASP A 33 7.16 7.93 -12.21
N GLU A 34 6.02 8.63 -12.12
CA GLU A 34 5.90 10.08 -11.92
C GLU A 34 4.64 10.31 -11.07
N GLY A 35 4.63 11.29 -10.16
CA GLY A 35 3.47 11.59 -9.32
C GLY A 35 3.85 12.12 -7.93
N ASP A 36 2.99 12.99 -7.38
CA ASP A 36 3.09 13.47 -6.00
C ASP A 36 1.93 12.82 -5.23
N PHE A 37 2.15 11.58 -4.79
CA PHE A 37 1.22 10.83 -3.97
C PHE A 37 2.01 10.08 -2.90
N HIS A 38 1.47 10.06 -1.70
CA HIS A 38 2.04 9.38 -0.54
C HIS A 38 1.01 8.46 0.09
N LEU A 39 1.46 7.40 0.76
CA LEU A 39 0.55 6.54 1.53
C LEU A 39 -0.16 7.33 2.63
N SER A 40 0.51 8.34 3.21
CA SER A 40 -0.09 9.25 4.20
C SER A 40 -1.28 10.05 3.66
N ASP A 41 -1.38 10.26 2.35
CA ASP A 41 -2.51 10.98 1.75
C ASP A 41 -3.83 10.21 1.89
N ILE A 42 -3.78 8.88 2.01
CA ILE A 42 -4.97 8.08 2.30
C ILE A 42 -5.56 8.46 3.66
N PHE A 43 -4.69 8.65 4.65
CA PHE A 43 -5.10 9.11 5.97
C PHE A 43 -5.57 10.57 5.91
N ASP A 44 -4.86 11.46 5.22
CA ASP A 44 -5.23 12.89 5.15
C ASP A 44 -6.56 13.12 4.40
N TYR A 45 -6.78 12.45 3.26
CA TYR A 45 -7.95 12.65 2.42
C TYR A 45 -9.17 11.82 2.84
N PHE A 46 -8.95 10.60 3.30
CA PHE A 46 -10.04 9.67 3.60
C PHE A 46 -10.19 9.34 5.08
N GLU A 47 -9.25 9.76 5.94
CA GLU A 47 -9.23 9.40 7.37
C GLU A 47 -9.28 7.88 7.57
N LEU A 48 -8.63 7.13 6.67
CA LEU A 48 -8.55 5.66 6.70
C LEU A 48 -7.16 5.20 7.11
N GLY A 49 -7.12 4.16 7.93
CA GLY A 49 -5.90 3.47 8.33
C GLY A 49 -5.12 4.15 9.45
N GLU A 50 -4.02 3.51 9.83
CA GLU A 50 -3.03 4.05 10.76
C GLU A 50 -1.69 4.23 10.02
N VAL A 51 -1.11 5.43 10.12
CA VAL A 51 0.20 5.72 9.51
C VAL A 51 1.27 4.98 10.30
N LEU A 52 2.09 4.21 9.58
CA LEU A 52 3.22 3.46 10.09
C LEU A 52 4.53 4.11 9.63
N GLU A 53 5.60 3.89 10.38
CA GLU A 53 6.97 4.17 9.96
C GLU A 53 7.84 2.99 10.38
N GLU A 54 8.36 2.24 9.41
CA GLU A 54 9.22 1.08 9.67
C GLU A 54 10.52 1.23 8.89
N ASP A 55 11.66 1.13 9.58
CA ASP A 55 13.00 1.31 9.00
C ASP A 55 13.18 2.65 8.26
N GLY A 56 12.40 3.68 8.62
CA GLY A 56 12.40 4.99 7.98
C GLY A 56 11.58 5.05 6.67
N ALA A 57 10.92 3.97 6.29
CA ALA A 57 9.95 3.94 5.21
C ALA A 57 8.54 4.27 5.75
N PRO A 58 7.82 5.22 5.13
CA PRO A 58 6.43 5.46 5.49
C PRO A 58 5.57 4.27 5.09
N GLY A 59 4.52 4.02 5.87
CA GLY A 59 3.56 2.97 5.62
C GLY A 59 2.17 3.31 6.10
N ILE A 60 1.23 2.43 5.78
CA ILE A 60 -0.14 2.52 6.27
C ILE A 60 -0.68 1.13 6.55
N GLU A 61 -1.31 0.98 7.72
CA GLU A 61 -2.08 -0.20 8.09
C GLU A 61 -3.56 0.04 7.77
N LEU A 62 -4.22 -0.94 7.14
CA LEU A 62 -5.64 -0.88 6.84
C LEU A 62 -6.33 -2.18 7.26
N ASP A 63 -7.45 -2.07 7.96
CA ASP A 63 -8.32 -3.21 8.25
C ASP A 63 -9.22 -3.59 7.05
N ALA A 64 -9.78 -4.80 7.06
CA ALA A 64 -10.62 -5.30 5.96
C ALA A 64 -11.86 -4.43 5.65
N ARG A 65 -12.39 -3.69 6.62
CA ARG A 65 -13.46 -2.71 6.44
C ARG A 65 -12.91 -1.43 5.82
N GLU A 66 -11.74 -0.96 6.23
CA GLU A 66 -11.07 0.21 5.65
C GLU A 66 -10.68 -0.02 4.20
N VAL A 67 -10.19 -1.21 3.83
CA VAL A 67 -9.94 -1.57 2.43
C VAL A 67 -11.22 -1.48 1.57
N LYS A 68 -12.36 -1.92 2.13
CA LYS A 68 -13.67 -1.77 1.45
C LYS A 68 -14.09 -0.31 1.33
N GLN A 69 -13.77 0.52 2.34
CA GLN A 69 -14.03 1.96 2.29
C GLN A 69 -13.12 2.63 1.27
N LEU A 70 -11.82 2.33 1.23
CA LEU A 70 -10.85 2.84 0.26
C LEU A 70 -11.34 2.57 -1.18
N LYS A 71 -11.78 1.35 -1.47
CA LYS A 71 -12.39 0.99 -2.77
C LYS A 71 -13.56 1.90 -3.14
N ARG A 72 -14.39 2.22 -2.16
CA ARG A 72 -15.59 3.04 -2.34
C ARG A 72 -15.20 4.50 -2.55
N MET A 73 -14.33 5.05 -1.71
CA MET A 73 -13.84 6.43 -1.77
C MET A 73 -13.08 6.69 -3.08
N ALA A 74 -12.17 5.80 -3.49
CA ALA A 74 -11.44 5.89 -4.76
C ALA A 74 -12.34 5.78 -6.02
N ARG A 75 -13.59 5.36 -5.84
CA ARG A 75 -14.61 5.38 -6.90
C ARG A 75 -15.45 6.66 -6.86
N GLU A 76 -15.87 7.08 -5.66
CA GLU A 76 -16.73 8.27 -5.48
C GLU A 76 -15.97 9.57 -5.73
N TYR A 77 -14.70 9.65 -5.33
CA TYR A 77 -13.86 10.86 -5.42
C TYR A 77 -12.80 10.78 -6.52
N ALA A 78 -13.00 9.91 -7.51
CA ALA A 78 -12.03 9.72 -8.60
C ALA A 78 -11.76 11.00 -9.42
N ASP A 79 -12.75 11.91 -9.49
CA ASP A 79 -12.66 13.18 -10.21
C ASP A 79 -12.15 14.36 -9.33
N ASP A 80 -12.09 14.17 -8.00
CA ASP A 80 -11.73 15.23 -7.03
C ASP A 80 -10.25 15.15 -6.61
N HIS A 81 -9.62 13.99 -6.81
CA HIS A 81 -8.22 13.73 -6.43
C HIS A 81 -7.33 13.46 -7.64
N PRO A 82 -5.99 13.52 -7.48
CA PRO A 82 -5.05 13.21 -8.53
C PRO A 82 -5.30 11.81 -9.13
N PRO A 83 -5.22 11.65 -10.46
CA PRO A 83 -5.49 10.38 -11.12
C PRO A 83 -4.53 9.26 -10.68
N GLU A 84 -3.28 9.62 -10.35
CA GLU A 84 -2.23 8.71 -9.88
C GLU A 84 -2.54 8.19 -8.47
N PHE A 85 -2.93 9.07 -7.56
CA PHE A 85 -3.39 8.69 -6.22
C PHE A 85 -4.59 7.74 -6.28
N ILE A 86 -5.58 8.01 -7.14
CA ILE A 86 -6.74 7.14 -7.33
C ILE A 86 -6.34 5.80 -7.96
N ALA A 87 -5.38 5.80 -8.89
CA ALA A 87 -4.85 4.58 -9.49
C ALA A 87 -4.13 3.72 -8.43
N MET A 88 -3.30 4.32 -7.58
CA MET A 88 -2.65 3.66 -6.44
C MET A 88 -3.69 3.05 -5.50
N CYS A 89 -4.69 3.82 -5.05
CA CYS A 89 -5.76 3.32 -4.17
C CYS A 89 -6.47 2.08 -4.75
N ARG A 90 -6.74 2.09 -6.06
CA ARG A 90 -7.36 0.95 -6.76
C ARG A 90 -6.43 -0.25 -6.85
N ALA A 91 -5.14 -0.03 -7.10
CA ALA A 91 -4.14 -1.08 -7.14
C ALA A 91 -4.00 -1.76 -5.76
N MET A 92 -3.95 -0.98 -4.67
CA MET A 92 -3.92 -1.50 -3.30
C MET A 92 -5.10 -2.42 -2.98
N VAL A 93 -6.32 -1.96 -3.28
CA VAL A 93 -7.53 -2.76 -3.08
C VAL A 93 -7.49 -4.05 -3.90
N GLN A 94 -6.98 -4.00 -5.13
CA GLN A 94 -6.87 -5.16 -5.99
C GLN A 94 -5.79 -6.14 -5.49
N ALA A 95 -4.65 -5.64 -5.00
CA ALA A 95 -3.58 -6.44 -4.44
C ALA A 95 -4.02 -7.18 -3.17
N VAL A 96 -4.76 -6.53 -2.27
CA VAL A 96 -5.33 -7.20 -1.08
C VAL A 96 -6.26 -8.33 -1.49
N ALA A 97 -7.12 -8.09 -2.49
CA ALA A 97 -8.04 -9.11 -2.97
C ALA A 97 -7.33 -10.33 -3.62
N ASP A 98 -6.12 -10.15 -4.16
CA ASP A 98 -5.35 -11.21 -4.80
C ASP A 98 -4.44 -11.96 -3.80
N THR A 99 -3.77 -11.20 -2.93
CA THR A 99 -2.65 -11.69 -2.10
C THR A 99 -3.04 -11.94 -0.64
N ALA A 100 -4.00 -11.17 -0.11
CA ALA A 100 -4.39 -11.19 1.30
C ALA A 100 -5.93 -11.10 1.50
N PRO A 101 -6.75 -11.92 0.80
CA PRO A 101 -8.21 -11.77 0.82
C PRO A 101 -8.86 -12.13 2.16
N ASP A 102 -8.18 -12.95 2.97
CA ASP A 102 -8.64 -13.45 4.26
C ASP A 102 -7.97 -12.74 5.45
N GLU A 103 -7.06 -11.78 5.20
CA GLU A 103 -6.39 -11.05 6.27
C GLU A 103 -7.33 -9.97 6.84
N ASP A 104 -7.43 -9.93 8.17
CA ASP A 104 -8.20 -8.90 8.88
C ASP A 104 -7.53 -7.52 8.78
N VAL A 105 -6.21 -7.49 8.66
CA VAL A 105 -5.36 -6.30 8.63
C VAL A 105 -4.25 -6.49 7.60
N VAL A 106 -3.98 -5.46 6.81
CA VAL A 106 -2.92 -5.44 5.81
C VAL A 106 -2.05 -4.20 5.97
N CYS A 107 -0.74 -4.36 5.74
CA CYS A 107 0.21 -3.26 5.83
C CYS A 107 0.79 -2.96 4.45
N PHE A 108 0.89 -1.67 4.14
CA PHE A 108 1.56 -1.19 2.95
C PHE A 108 2.72 -0.28 3.34
N TYR A 109 3.78 -0.30 2.55
CA TYR A 109 4.93 0.58 2.71
C TYR A 109 5.30 1.21 1.38
N GLU A 110 5.78 2.45 1.42
CA GLU A 110 6.28 3.15 0.24
C GLU A 110 7.80 3.28 0.27
N ASN A 111 8.41 3.10 -0.89
CA ASN A 111 9.83 3.27 -1.12
C ASN A 111 10.03 4.27 -2.24
N PHE A 112 10.62 5.44 -1.97
CA PHE A 112 10.89 6.45 -3.01
C PHE A 112 12.37 6.63 -3.34
N GLY A 113 13.26 5.87 -2.71
CA GLY A 113 14.71 5.97 -2.90
C GLY A 113 15.34 7.11 -2.12
#